data_AF-A0A519RSM9-F1
#
_entry.id   AF-A0A519RSM9-F1
#
_cell.length_a   1.000
_cell.length_b   1.000
_cell.length_c   1.000
_cell.angle_alpha   90.00
_cell.angle_beta   90.00
_cell.angle_gamma   90.00
#
_symmetry.space_group_name_H-M   'P 1'
#
loop_
_entity.id
_entity.type
_entity.pdbx_description
1 polymer ?
#
loop_
_entity_poly.entity_id
_entity_poly.type
_entity_poly.pdbx_seq_one_letter_code
_entity_poly.pdbx_strand_id
1 'polypeptide(L)'
;MLIPLYDQKSRVKLIVLVLALLVGAATMLYTNNLVQRLSEREQNQIDLYAKTQRYMISTEESSSLPFLQDQIIDANTTIPVILTDGENIIDTRNLGLAPHLSLVDSLRQVKKALLEMQQRHPPIVIELPGNTRNYLFYQDSVLLRQLRTYPRVQLAVIASLAMLAYLSFSYSRRAEQNRVWVGLAKETAHQLGTPLSSLVGWQSYLRESERFRDEPIVEELGKDIKRLEIITERFSNIGSVPVLKAENLYLTTRNAIAYLEARVSRKVKFSIETDLPLDTPACINVPLFD
;
A
#
# COMPACT_ATOMS: atom_id res chain seq x y z
N MET A 1 32.33 -12.79 -16.67
CA MET A 1 31.12 -13.38 -17.26
C MET A 1 29.92 -12.83 -16.49
N LEU A 2 29.40 -11.68 -16.91
CA LEU A 2 28.24 -11.04 -16.28
C LEU A 2 27.00 -11.78 -16.73
N ILE A 3 26.41 -12.54 -15.80
CA ILE A 3 25.15 -13.26 -16.02
C ILE A 3 24.09 -12.22 -16.43
N PRO A 4 23.34 -12.41 -17.52
CA PRO A 4 22.42 -11.39 -18.02
C PRO A 4 21.31 -11.16 -16.99
N LEU A 5 21.32 -9.98 -16.37
CA LEU A 5 20.35 -9.49 -15.37
C LEU A 5 18.89 -9.52 -15.85
N TYR A 6 18.65 -9.78 -17.14
CA TYR A 6 17.34 -9.80 -17.75
C TYR A 6 16.48 -11.02 -17.33
N ASP A 7 17.11 -12.18 -17.10
CA ASP A 7 16.42 -13.43 -16.72
C ASP A 7 16.28 -13.58 -15.18
N GLN A 8 16.92 -12.68 -14.42
CA GLN A 8 16.88 -12.64 -12.95
C GLN A 8 15.68 -11.88 -12.38
N LYS A 9 14.90 -11.19 -13.23
CA LYS A 9 13.84 -10.24 -12.82
C LYS A 9 12.65 -10.92 -12.09
N SER A 10 12.34 -12.18 -12.39
CA SER A 10 11.36 -12.99 -11.64
C SER A 10 11.96 -13.54 -10.33
N ARG A 11 13.24 -13.92 -10.37
CA ARG A 11 13.97 -14.46 -9.21
C ARG A 11 14.11 -13.44 -8.08
N VAL A 12 14.35 -12.16 -8.39
CA VAL A 12 14.44 -11.11 -7.35
C VAL A 12 13.12 -10.96 -6.59
N LYS A 13 11.96 -10.97 -7.27
CA LYS A 13 10.66 -10.94 -6.57
C LYS A 13 10.48 -12.14 -5.66
N LEU A 14 10.87 -13.31 -6.15
CA LEU A 14 10.76 -14.56 -5.40
C LEU A 14 11.69 -14.56 -4.19
N ILE A 15 12.92 -14.05 -4.32
CA ILE A 15 13.86 -13.89 -3.20
C ILE A 15 13.29 -12.92 -2.15
N VAL A 16 12.79 -11.76 -2.57
CA VAL A 16 12.19 -10.78 -1.64
C VAL A 16 10.98 -11.38 -0.92
N LEU A 17 10.11 -12.11 -1.62
CA LEU A 17 8.96 -12.77 -1.04
C LEU A 17 9.37 -13.86 -0.05
N VAL A 18 10.30 -14.74 -0.43
CA VAL A 18 10.80 -15.83 0.43
C VAL A 18 11.48 -15.25 1.67
N LEU A 19 12.28 -14.20 1.52
CA LEU A 19 12.93 -13.52 2.65
C LEU A 19 11.90 -12.90 3.60
N ALA A 20 10.88 -12.23 3.08
CA ALA A 20 9.81 -11.64 3.89
C ALA A 20 9.02 -12.73 4.65
N LEU A 21 8.72 -13.86 4.00
CA LEU A 21 8.07 -15.00 4.63
C LEU A 21 8.94 -15.65 5.70
N LEU A 22 10.23 -15.82 5.44
CA LEU A 22 11.18 -16.37 6.41
C LEU A 22 11.30 -15.49 7.65
N VAL A 23 11.46 -14.17 7.48
CA VAL A 23 11.53 -13.21 8.59
C VAL A 23 10.21 -13.19 9.37
N GLY A 24 9.08 -13.19 8.68
CA GLY A 24 7.76 -13.24 9.30
C GLY A 24 7.56 -14.52 10.13
N ALA A 25 7.86 -15.68 9.56
CA ALA A 25 7.76 -16.98 10.23
C ALA A 25 8.71 -17.08 11.43
N ALA A 26 9.98 -16.70 11.26
CA ALA A 26 10.98 -16.73 12.33
C ALA A 26 10.54 -15.84 13.51
N THR A 27 10.08 -14.62 13.23
CA THR A 27 9.62 -13.70 14.28
C THR A 27 8.36 -14.24 14.96
N MET A 28 7.40 -14.76 14.20
CA MET A 28 6.16 -15.31 14.75
C MET A 28 6.42 -16.50 15.69
N LEU A 29 7.30 -17.42 15.28
CA LEU A 29 7.72 -18.54 16.12
C LEU A 29 8.39 -18.06 17.42
N TYR A 30 9.29 -17.09 17.32
CA TYR A 30 9.97 -16.52 18.47
C TYR A 30 9.00 -15.82 19.44
N THR A 31 8.12 -14.96 18.93
CA THR A 31 7.14 -14.24 19.76
C THR A 31 6.12 -15.18 20.39
N ASN A 32 5.63 -16.19 19.67
CA ASN A 32 4.71 -17.18 20.25
C ASN A 32 5.37 -17.95 21.40
N ASN A 33 6.64 -18.33 21.25
CA ASN A 33 7.39 -18.98 22.32
C ASN A 33 7.55 -18.05 23.53
N LEU A 34 7.86 -16.78 23.31
CA LEU A 34 7.99 -15.77 24.36
C LEU A 34 6.66 -15.55 25.11
N VAL A 35 5.54 -15.45 24.39
CA VAL A 35 4.20 -15.32 24.95
C VAL A 35 3.87 -16.51 25.84
N GLN A 36 4.17 -17.73 25.39
CA GLN A 36 3.91 -18.93 26.19
C GLN A 36 4.72 -18.93 27.49
N ARG A 37 6.03 -18.67 27.43
CA ARG A 37 6.90 -18.60 28.62
C ARG A 37 6.46 -17.52 29.60
N LEU A 38 6.06 -16.35 29.08
CA LEU A 38 5.57 -15.26 29.92
C LEU A 38 4.22 -15.62 30.56
N SER A 39 3.32 -16.25 29.80
CA SER A 39 2.03 -16.72 30.30
C SER A 39 2.20 -17.74 31.43
N GLU A 40 3.10 -18.71 31.27
CA GLU A 40 3.42 -19.70 32.32
C GLU A 40 4.00 -19.03 33.56
N ARG A 41 4.88 -18.03 33.38
CA ARG A 41 5.45 -17.25 34.48
C ARG A 41 4.40 -16.43 35.23
N GLU A 42 3.51 -15.75 34.52
CA GLU A 42 2.41 -15.00 35.13
C GLU A 42 1.46 -15.93 35.88
N GLN A 43 1.16 -17.11 35.33
CA GLN A 43 0.32 -18.10 36.01
C GLN A 43 0.95 -18.57 37.34
N ASN A 44 2.26 -18.87 37.34
CA ASN A 44 2.97 -19.24 38.57
C ASN A 44 2.99 -18.10 39.60
N GLN A 45 3.10 -16.85 39.14
CA GLN A 45 3.09 -15.67 40.02
C GLN A 45 1.70 -15.48 40.67
N ILE A 46 0.63 -15.71 39.92
CA ILE A 46 -0.75 -15.62 40.42
C ILE A 46 -1.06 -16.76 41.40
N ASP A 47 -0.60 -17.97 41.10
CA ASP A 47 -0.76 -19.10 42.02
C ASP A 47 -0.03 -18.85 43.35
N LEU A 48 1.19 -18.31 43.30
CA LEU A 48 1.91 -17.90 44.51
C LEU A 48 1.17 -16.78 45.25
N TYR A 49 0.65 -15.78 44.53
CA TYR A 49 -0.16 -14.70 45.11
C TYR A 49 -1.39 -15.27 45.86
N ALA A 50 -2.13 -16.19 45.23
CA ALA A 50 -3.31 -16.82 45.83
C ALA A 50 -2.96 -17.66 47.08
N LYS A 51 -1.86 -18.42 47.02
CA LYS A 51 -1.36 -19.20 48.16
C LYS A 51 -0.94 -18.30 49.33
N THR A 52 -0.27 -17.20 49.04
CA THR A 52 0.12 -16.21 50.04
C THR A 52 -1.11 -15.55 50.66
N GLN A 53 -2.10 -15.15 49.85
CA GLN A 53 -3.36 -14.62 50.35
C GLN A 53 -4.09 -15.62 51.24
N ARG A 54 -4.13 -16.90 50.87
CA ARG A 54 -4.70 -17.98 51.70
C ARG A 54 -3.98 -18.06 53.05
N TYR A 55 -2.64 -18.13 53.03
CA TYR A 55 -1.83 -18.24 54.24
C TYR A 55 -2.05 -17.03 55.16
N MET A 56 -1.99 -15.81 54.62
CA MET A 56 -2.16 -14.57 55.38
C MET A 56 -3.52 -14.45 56.07
N ILE A 57 -4.61 -14.94 55.45
CA ILE A 57 -5.94 -14.91 56.07
C ILE A 57 -6.11 -16.05 57.09
N SER A 58 -5.47 -17.20 56.87
CA SER A 58 -5.64 -18.40 57.72
C SER A 58 -4.69 -18.50 58.91
N THR A 59 -3.59 -17.76 58.92
CA THR A 59 -2.55 -17.86 59.95
C THR A 59 -2.85 -16.95 61.14
N GLU A 60 -2.60 -17.44 62.35
CA GLU A 60 -2.61 -16.63 63.58
C GLU A 60 -1.25 -15.95 63.83
N GLU A 61 -0.20 -16.37 63.11
CA GLU A 61 1.15 -15.86 63.26
C GLU A 61 1.34 -14.55 62.47
N SER A 62 1.48 -13.44 63.19
CA SER A 62 1.58 -12.10 62.59
C SER A 62 2.99 -11.67 62.19
N SER A 63 4.02 -12.42 62.59
CA SER A 63 5.44 -12.04 62.45
C SER A 63 5.90 -11.98 60.98
N SER A 64 5.38 -12.88 60.14
CA SER A 64 5.78 -13.05 58.74
C SER A 64 4.89 -12.28 57.74
N LEU A 65 3.74 -11.76 58.19
CA LEU A 65 2.76 -11.08 57.33
C LEU A 65 3.31 -9.84 56.62
N PRO A 66 4.05 -8.92 57.28
CA PRO A 66 4.56 -7.73 56.60
C PRO A 66 5.54 -8.08 55.48
N PHE A 67 6.36 -9.12 55.68
CA PHE A 67 7.30 -9.60 54.68
C PHE A 67 6.58 -10.20 53.46
N LEU A 68 5.56 -11.03 53.68
CA LEU A 68 4.77 -11.63 52.59
C LEU A 68 3.97 -10.59 51.81
N GLN A 69 3.41 -9.60 52.52
CA GLN A 69 2.72 -8.46 51.93
C GLN A 69 3.66 -7.70 50.98
N ASP A 70 4.85 -7.31 51.43
CA ASP A 70 5.82 -6.56 50.62
C ASP A 70 6.36 -7.40 49.43
N GLN A 71 6.83 -8.62 49.70
CA GLN A 71 7.59 -9.41 48.71
C GLN A 71 6.72 -10.13 47.67
N ILE A 72 5.42 -10.32 47.93
CA ILE A 72 4.53 -11.07 47.03
C ILE A 72 3.34 -10.23 46.60
N ILE A 73 2.62 -9.63 47.56
CA ILE A 73 1.37 -8.92 47.26
C ILE A 73 1.66 -7.56 46.62
N ASP A 74 2.52 -6.75 47.23
CA ASP A 74 2.89 -5.42 46.74
C ASP A 74 3.91 -5.48 45.60
N ALA A 75 4.72 -6.54 45.54
CA ALA A 75 5.58 -6.84 44.39
C ALA A 75 4.79 -7.10 43.09
N ASN A 76 3.51 -7.48 43.17
CA ASN A 76 2.64 -7.58 41.99
C ASN A 76 2.22 -6.18 41.51
N THR A 77 2.95 -5.66 40.53
CA THR A 77 2.70 -4.34 39.91
C THR A 77 2.07 -4.44 38.52
N THR A 78 1.97 -5.64 37.96
CA THR A 78 1.64 -5.84 36.53
C THR A 78 0.38 -6.65 36.29
N ILE A 79 0.05 -7.60 37.17
CA ILE A 79 -1.07 -8.52 37.00
C ILE A 79 -2.29 -7.94 37.71
N PRO A 80 -3.37 -7.63 37.00
CA PRO A 80 -4.58 -7.12 37.62
C PRO A 80 -5.35 -8.24 38.30
N VAL A 81 -5.71 -7.99 39.56
CA VAL A 81 -6.40 -8.96 40.42
C VAL A 81 -7.55 -8.30 41.17
N ILE A 82 -8.62 -9.07 41.40
CA ILE A 82 -9.77 -8.69 42.22
C ILE A 82 -10.06 -9.83 43.19
N LEU A 83 -10.01 -9.53 44.49
CA LEU A 83 -10.36 -10.45 45.56
C LEU A 83 -11.80 -10.19 46.01
N THR A 84 -12.61 -11.24 46.13
CA THR A 84 -14.02 -11.17 46.55
C THR A 84 -14.35 -12.25 47.58
N ASP A 85 -15.34 -12.02 48.43
CA ASP A 85 -15.92 -13.02 49.35
C ASP A 85 -17.11 -13.79 48.71
N GLY A 86 -17.41 -13.49 47.44
CA GLY A 86 -18.56 -14.01 46.70
C GLY A 86 -19.69 -12.99 46.52
N GLU A 87 -19.84 -12.03 47.43
CA GLU A 87 -20.87 -10.98 47.36
C GLU A 87 -20.26 -9.59 47.18
N ASN A 88 -19.15 -9.33 47.87
CA ASN A 88 -18.46 -8.06 47.95
C ASN A 88 -17.03 -8.16 47.42
N ILE A 89 -16.53 -7.02 46.94
CA ILE A 89 -15.14 -6.86 46.56
C ILE A 89 -14.34 -6.52 47.83
N ILE A 90 -13.36 -7.35 48.16
CA ILE A 90 -12.49 -7.19 49.33
C ILE A 90 -11.30 -6.29 48.98
N ASP A 91 -10.62 -6.59 47.87
CA ASP A 91 -9.42 -5.86 47.44
C ASP A 91 -9.30 -5.88 45.90
N THR A 92 -8.61 -4.88 45.36
CA THR A 92 -8.33 -4.75 43.92
C THR A 92 -6.92 -4.23 43.69
N ARG A 93 -6.20 -4.80 42.72
CA ARG A 93 -4.88 -4.29 42.31
C ARG A 93 -4.70 -4.25 40.80
N ASN A 94 -3.87 -3.30 40.35
CA ASN A 94 -3.44 -3.09 38.97
C ASN A 94 -4.57 -2.97 37.93
N LEU A 95 -5.77 -2.51 38.34
CA LEU A 95 -6.91 -2.34 37.43
C LEU A 95 -6.79 -1.13 36.49
N GLY A 96 -5.78 -0.27 36.66
CA GLY A 96 -5.57 0.91 35.82
C GLY A 96 -6.66 1.96 35.96
N LEU A 97 -7.28 2.07 37.14
CA LEU A 97 -8.30 3.07 37.44
C LEU A 97 -7.66 4.47 37.39
N ALA A 98 -8.30 5.40 36.68
CA ALA A 98 -7.82 6.79 36.65
C ALA A 98 -7.97 7.45 38.04
N PRO A 99 -6.95 8.22 38.50
CA PRO A 99 -6.90 8.75 39.87
C PRO A 99 -8.00 9.76 40.23
N HIS A 100 -8.73 10.30 39.25
CA HIS A 100 -9.76 11.33 39.44
C HIS A 100 -11.19 10.84 39.14
N LEU A 101 -11.42 9.53 39.08
CA LEU A 101 -12.77 8.98 38.86
C LEU A 101 -13.67 9.20 40.08
N SER A 102 -14.95 9.48 39.82
CA SER A 102 -15.98 9.47 40.86
C SER A 102 -16.11 8.06 41.46
N LEU A 103 -16.55 7.97 42.72
CA LEU A 103 -16.71 6.68 43.41
C LEU A 103 -17.72 5.75 42.68
N VAL A 104 -18.73 6.34 42.02
CA VAL A 104 -19.71 5.60 41.22
C VAL A 104 -19.07 5.03 39.95
N ASP A 105 -18.24 5.82 39.28
CA ASP A 105 -17.60 5.38 38.03
C ASP A 105 -16.45 4.39 38.28
N SER A 106 -15.72 4.54 39.39
CA SER A 106 -14.71 3.56 39.78
C SER A 106 -15.34 2.20 40.08
N LEU A 107 -16.43 2.15 40.85
CA LEU A 107 -17.19 0.92 41.09
C LEU A 107 -17.72 0.30 39.80
N ARG A 108 -18.20 1.13 38.85
CA ARG A 108 -18.64 0.65 37.53
C ARG A 108 -17.48 0.01 36.76
N GLN A 109 -16.29 0.61 36.77
CA GLN A 109 -15.10 0.05 36.11
C GLN A 109 -14.63 -1.24 36.76
N VAL A 110 -14.61 -1.32 38.11
CA VAL A 110 -14.22 -2.55 38.82
C VAL A 110 -15.20 -3.69 38.51
N LYS A 111 -16.52 -3.42 38.55
CA LYS A 111 -17.54 -4.42 38.18
C LYS A 111 -17.39 -4.88 36.73
N LYS A 112 -17.10 -3.97 35.81
CA LYS A 112 -16.83 -4.31 34.40
C LYS A 112 -15.58 -5.19 34.28
N ALA A 113 -14.50 -4.82 34.95
CA ALA A 113 -13.26 -5.60 34.95
C ALA A 113 -13.47 -7.00 35.53
N LEU A 114 -14.23 -7.12 36.63
CA LEU A 114 -14.60 -8.40 37.23
C LEU A 114 -15.35 -9.31 36.24
N LEU A 115 -16.33 -8.75 35.52
CA LEU A 115 -17.10 -9.49 34.53
C LEU A 115 -16.24 -9.92 33.33
N GLU A 116 -15.29 -9.09 32.90
CA GLU A 116 -14.31 -9.46 31.87
C GLU A 116 -13.34 -10.54 32.35
N MET A 117 -12.90 -10.50 33.61
CA MET A 117 -12.03 -11.52 34.21
C MET A 117 -12.75 -12.87 34.30
N GLN A 118 -14.01 -12.86 34.76
CA GLN A 118 -14.87 -14.05 34.84
C GLN A 118 -15.05 -14.77 33.50
N GLN A 119 -15.09 -14.02 32.40
CA GLN A 119 -15.23 -14.59 31.06
C GLN A 119 -13.92 -15.19 30.52
N ARG A 120 -12.76 -14.73 30.98
CA ARG A 120 -11.46 -15.19 30.46
C ARG A 120 -10.90 -16.37 31.22
N HIS A 121 -10.97 -16.37 32.54
CA HIS A 121 -10.40 -17.40 33.39
C HIS A 121 -11.34 -17.78 34.54
N PRO A 122 -11.38 -19.06 34.94
CA PRO A 122 -12.02 -19.43 36.19
C PRO A 122 -11.28 -18.78 37.37
N PRO A 123 -12.01 -18.33 38.41
CA PRO A 123 -11.35 -17.77 39.60
C PRO A 123 -10.53 -18.82 40.33
N ILE A 124 -9.47 -18.37 41.00
CA ILE A 124 -8.76 -19.21 41.97
C ILE A 124 -9.55 -19.14 43.28
N VAL A 125 -9.99 -20.30 43.75
CA VAL A 125 -10.76 -20.43 44.99
C VAL A 125 -9.81 -20.52 46.18
N ILE A 126 -9.96 -19.59 47.11
CA ILE A 126 -9.22 -19.53 48.38
C ILE A 126 -10.14 -20.04 49.46
N GLU A 127 -9.92 -21.26 49.92
CA GLU A 127 -10.71 -21.85 51.02
C GLU A 127 -10.14 -21.42 52.38
N LEU A 128 -11.05 -20.99 53.25
CA LEU A 128 -10.74 -20.41 54.55
C LEU A 128 -11.20 -21.34 55.69
N PRO A 129 -10.65 -21.17 56.91
CA PRO A 129 -11.19 -21.84 58.10
C PRO A 129 -12.69 -21.52 58.29
N GLY A 130 -13.48 -22.51 58.67
CA GLY A 130 -14.94 -22.33 58.88
C GLY A 130 -15.81 -22.49 57.62
N ASN A 131 -15.28 -23.11 56.55
CA ASN A 131 -16.01 -23.43 55.31
C ASN A 131 -16.46 -22.19 54.50
N THR A 132 -15.80 -21.06 54.70
CA THR A 132 -15.96 -19.84 53.89
C THR A 132 -14.98 -19.87 52.71
N ARG A 133 -15.30 -19.15 51.63
CA ARG A 133 -14.52 -19.15 50.39
C ARG A 133 -14.37 -17.73 49.85
N ASN A 134 -13.13 -17.37 49.51
CA ASN A 134 -12.85 -16.18 48.72
C ASN A 134 -12.50 -16.58 47.29
N TYR A 135 -12.75 -15.67 46.36
CA TYR A 135 -12.46 -15.86 44.94
C TYR A 135 -11.49 -14.79 44.47
N LEU A 136 -10.37 -15.24 43.90
CA LEU A 136 -9.38 -14.38 43.25
C LEU A 136 -9.61 -14.43 41.74
N PHE A 137 -10.08 -13.32 41.19
CA PHE A 137 -10.18 -13.09 39.76
C PHE A 137 -8.92 -12.39 39.27
N TYR A 138 -8.45 -12.77 38.08
CA TYR A 138 -7.25 -12.21 37.50
C TYR A 138 -7.36 -12.07 35.98
N GLN A 139 -6.45 -11.29 35.40
CA GLN A 139 -6.27 -11.24 33.96
C GLN A 139 -4.79 -11.20 33.57
N ASP A 140 -4.50 -11.61 32.34
CA ASP A 140 -3.20 -11.40 31.70
C ASP A 140 -2.72 -9.95 31.87
N SER A 141 -1.43 -9.78 32.15
CA SER A 141 -0.83 -8.44 32.25
C SER A 141 -1.00 -7.65 30.94
N VAL A 142 -0.86 -6.33 31.02
CA VAL A 142 -0.89 -5.47 29.83
C VAL A 142 0.20 -5.91 28.82
N LEU A 143 1.39 -6.26 29.32
CA LEU A 143 2.50 -6.70 28.49
C LEU A 143 2.20 -8.02 27.77
N LEU A 144 1.67 -9.01 28.48
CA LEU A 144 1.31 -10.31 27.89
C LEU A 144 0.23 -10.16 26.81
N ARG A 145 -0.79 -9.32 27.07
CA ARG A 145 -1.83 -9.00 26.07
C ARG A 145 -1.24 -8.32 24.83
N GLN A 146 -0.37 -7.33 25.01
CA GLN A 146 0.31 -6.64 23.91
C GLN A 146 1.15 -7.63 23.08
N LEU A 147 1.97 -8.45 23.73
CA LEU A 147 2.80 -9.47 23.07
C LEU A 147 1.97 -10.51 22.31
N ARG A 148 0.79 -10.90 22.82
CA ARG A 148 -0.12 -11.82 22.11
C ARG A 148 -0.71 -11.18 20.84
N THR A 149 -0.89 -9.86 20.80
CA THR A 149 -1.39 -9.14 19.62
C THR A 149 -0.32 -8.71 18.63
N TYR A 150 0.93 -8.56 19.10
CA TYR A 150 2.07 -8.08 18.32
C TYR A 150 2.27 -8.81 16.98
N PRO A 151 2.20 -10.16 16.90
CA PRO A 151 2.37 -10.88 15.63
C PRO A 151 1.37 -10.47 14.55
N ARG A 152 0.12 -10.16 14.92
CA ARG A 152 -0.92 -9.76 13.95
C ARG A 152 -0.62 -8.38 13.36
N VAL A 153 -0.20 -7.44 14.21
CA VAL A 153 0.20 -6.10 13.79
C VAL A 153 1.44 -6.17 12.90
N GLN A 154 2.43 -6.99 13.28
CA GLN A 154 3.63 -7.21 12.48
C GLN A 154 3.31 -7.75 11.09
N LEU A 155 2.43 -8.76 10.98
CA LEU A 155 2.01 -9.30 9.67
C LEU A 155 1.32 -8.23 8.82
N ALA A 156 0.49 -7.37 9.41
CA ALA A 156 -0.14 -6.26 8.70
C ALA A 156 0.91 -5.26 8.14
N VAL A 157 1.95 -4.94 8.93
CA VAL A 157 3.05 -4.07 8.49
C VAL A 157 3.88 -4.72 7.38
N ILE A 158 4.21 -6.01 7.51
CA ILE A 158 4.95 -6.72 6.46
C ILE A 158 4.13 -6.78 5.17
N ALA A 159 2.83 -7.06 5.27
CA ALA A 159 1.94 -7.10 4.11
C ALA A 159 1.83 -5.74 3.41
N SER A 160 1.71 -4.64 4.16
CA SER A 160 1.65 -3.29 3.57
C SER A 160 2.94 -2.91 2.87
N LEU A 161 4.10 -3.19 3.48
CA LEU A 161 5.41 -2.98 2.85
C LEU A 161 5.59 -3.85 1.60
N ALA A 162 5.18 -5.12 1.64
CA ALA A 162 5.24 -6.02 0.50
C ALA A 162 4.35 -5.52 -0.67
N MET A 163 3.16 -4.99 -0.36
CA MET A 163 2.27 -4.37 -1.34
C MET A 163 2.90 -3.13 -1.99
N LEU A 164 3.46 -2.22 -1.19
CA LEU A 164 4.16 -1.04 -1.71
C LEU A 164 5.36 -1.41 -2.58
N ALA A 165 6.16 -2.40 -2.15
CA ALA A 165 7.26 -2.93 -2.94
C ALA A 165 6.78 -3.54 -4.27
N TYR A 166 5.66 -4.27 -4.26
CA TYR A 166 5.06 -4.84 -5.46
C TYR A 166 4.58 -3.75 -6.44
N LEU A 167 3.88 -2.72 -5.95
CA LEU A 167 3.38 -1.61 -6.76
C LEU A 167 4.53 -0.81 -7.37
N SER A 168 5.51 -0.39 -6.56
CA SER A 168 6.73 0.30 -7.03
C SER A 168 7.48 -0.56 -8.05
N PHE A 169 7.61 -1.85 -7.72
CA PHE A 169 8.02 -2.96 -8.56
C PHE A 169 7.47 -2.87 -9.98
N SER A 170 6.15 -2.92 -10.03
CA SER A 170 5.38 -3.07 -11.25
C SER A 170 5.34 -1.79 -12.06
N TYR A 171 5.22 -0.64 -11.39
CA TYR A 171 5.29 0.67 -12.03
C TYR A 171 6.62 0.89 -12.73
N SER A 172 7.74 0.65 -12.02
CA SER A 172 9.09 0.82 -12.57
C SER A 172 9.30 -0.01 -13.84
N ARG A 173 8.84 -1.28 -13.84
CA ARG A 173 8.96 -2.15 -15.02
C ARG A 173 8.13 -1.68 -16.21
N ARG A 174 6.92 -1.19 -15.97
CA ARG A 174 6.08 -0.63 -17.04
C ARG A 174 6.70 0.65 -17.62
N ALA A 175 7.28 1.49 -16.76
CA ALA A 175 7.97 2.70 -17.18
C ALA A 175 9.25 2.39 -17.99
N GLU A 176 10.04 1.39 -17.58
CA GLU A 176 11.21 0.90 -18.33
C GLU A 176 10.80 0.43 -19.73
N GLN A 177 9.77 -0.41 -19.83
CA GLN A 177 9.25 -0.88 -21.12
C GLN A 177 8.76 0.29 -21.99
N ASN A 178 7.92 1.17 -21.45
CA ASN A 178 7.42 2.33 -22.20
C ASN A 178 8.56 3.21 -22.72
N ARG A 179 9.63 3.41 -21.94
CA ARG A 179 10.82 4.15 -22.38
C ARG A 179 11.55 3.47 -23.52
N VAL A 180 11.69 2.14 -23.48
CA VAL A 180 12.29 1.36 -24.58
C VAL A 180 11.45 1.49 -25.84
N TRP A 181 10.13 1.36 -25.74
CA TRP A 181 9.21 1.52 -26.89
C TRP A 181 9.28 2.92 -27.50
N VAL A 182 9.31 3.97 -26.67
CA VAL A 182 9.50 5.36 -27.13
C VAL A 182 10.86 5.53 -27.80
N GLY A 183 11.93 4.98 -27.22
CA GLY A 183 13.27 5.04 -27.80
C GLY A 183 13.36 4.38 -29.17
N LEU A 184 12.83 3.15 -29.30
CA LEU A 184 12.76 2.42 -30.57
C LEU A 184 11.96 3.19 -31.62
N ALA A 185 10.79 3.73 -31.25
CA ALA A 185 9.96 4.53 -32.14
C ALA A 185 10.71 5.76 -32.70
N LYS A 186 11.44 6.49 -31.84
CA LYS A 186 12.24 7.65 -32.28
C LYS A 186 13.39 7.25 -33.19
N GLU A 187 14.12 6.19 -32.84
CA GLU A 187 15.24 5.70 -33.64
C GLU A 187 14.77 5.20 -35.02
N THR A 188 13.69 4.42 -35.07
CA THR A 188 13.10 3.98 -36.34
C THR A 188 12.61 5.16 -37.17
N ALA A 189 11.97 6.17 -36.57
CA ALA A 189 11.56 7.37 -37.28
C ALA A 189 12.76 8.11 -37.89
N HIS A 190 13.86 8.23 -37.14
CA HIS A 190 15.09 8.82 -37.64
C HIS A 190 15.65 8.02 -38.83
N GLN A 191 15.68 6.69 -38.72
CA GLN A 191 16.15 5.80 -39.79
C GLN A 191 15.27 5.85 -41.05
N LEU A 192 13.95 6.09 -40.91
CA LEU A 192 13.02 6.25 -42.02
C LEU A 192 13.14 7.62 -42.72
N GLY A 193 13.71 8.64 -42.07
CA GLY A 193 13.86 9.98 -42.65
C GLY A 193 14.75 10.01 -43.90
N THR A 194 15.85 9.24 -43.91
CA THR A 194 16.79 9.17 -45.05
C THR A 194 16.16 8.59 -46.32
N PRO A 195 15.54 7.38 -46.31
CA PRO A 195 14.89 6.87 -47.51
C PRO A 195 13.68 7.72 -47.94
N LEU A 196 12.95 8.33 -46.99
CA LEU A 196 11.86 9.25 -47.30
C LEU A 196 12.35 10.49 -48.06
N SER A 197 13.47 11.08 -47.65
CA SER A 197 14.07 12.23 -48.34
C SER A 197 14.43 11.89 -49.79
N SER A 198 14.93 10.67 -50.03
CA SER A 198 15.18 10.17 -51.39
C SER A 198 13.89 10.04 -52.21
N LEU A 199 12.78 9.59 -51.60
CA LEU A 199 11.48 9.50 -52.27
C LEU A 199 10.93 10.88 -52.64
N VAL A 200 11.05 11.88 -51.77
CA VAL A 200 10.69 13.27 -52.07
C VAL A 200 11.50 13.79 -53.26
N GLY A 201 12.81 13.50 -53.31
CA GLY A 201 13.68 13.85 -54.43
C GLY A 201 13.23 13.21 -55.75
N TRP A 202 12.95 11.91 -55.75
CA TRP A 202 12.42 11.20 -56.92
C TRP A 202 11.05 11.73 -57.37
N GLN A 203 10.16 12.02 -56.43
CA GLN A 203 8.84 12.56 -56.73
C GLN A 203 8.94 13.96 -57.36
N SER A 204 9.85 14.81 -56.88
CA SER A 204 10.13 16.12 -57.47
C SER A 204 10.68 15.99 -58.89
N TYR A 205 11.65 15.10 -59.09
CA TYR A 205 12.21 14.81 -60.42
C TYR A 205 11.16 14.31 -61.42
N LEU A 206 10.30 13.37 -61.01
CA LEU A 206 9.23 12.84 -61.86
C LEU A 206 8.23 13.92 -62.25
N ARG A 207 7.88 14.83 -61.32
CA ARG A 207 6.96 15.95 -61.57
C ARG A 207 7.49 16.94 -62.60
N GLU A 208 8.81 17.14 -62.65
CA GLU A 208 9.46 18.06 -63.59
C GLU A 208 9.71 17.41 -64.97
N SER A 209 9.81 16.09 -65.01
CA SER A 209 10.06 15.33 -66.23
C SER A 209 8.93 15.48 -67.26
N GLU A 210 9.28 15.74 -68.53
CA GLU A 210 8.28 15.93 -69.60
C GLU A 210 7.41 14.70 -69.85
N ARG A 211 7.92 13.50 -69.52
CA ARG A 211 7.19 12.24 -69.71
C ARG A 211 6.06 12.03 -68.69
N PHE A 212 6.20 12.56 -67.49
CA PHE A 212 5.29 12.28 -66.37
C PHE A 212 4.61 13.55 -65.82
N ARG A 213 4.80 14.70 -66.47
CA ARG A 213 4.35 16.03 -66.01
C ARG A 213 2.85 16.13 -65.71
N ASP A 214 2.02 15.38 -66.44
CA ASP A 214 0.55 15.39 -66.32
C ASP A 214 -0.03 14.01 -65.93
N GLU A 215 0.82 13.11 -65.43
CA GLU A 215 0.40 11.77 -65.04
C GLU A 215 -0.18 11.79 -63.61
N PRO A 216 -1.44 11.34 -63.40
CA PRO A 216 -2.10 11.41 -62.09
C PRO A 216 -1.38 10.59 -61.00
N ILE A 217 -0.58 9.58 -61.40
CA ILE A 217 0.19 8.74 -60.47
C ILE A 217 1.28 9.52 -59.71
N VAL A 218 1.85 10.58 -60.30
CA VAL A 218 2.89 11.39 -59.66
C VAL A 218 2.29 12.21 -58.51
N GLU A 219 1.06 12.68 -58.68
CA GLU A 219 0.33 13.41 -57.65
C GLU A 219 -0.09 12.49 -56.50
N GLU A 220 -0.62 11.30 -56.80
CA GLU A 220 -0.97 10.30 -55.78
C GLU A 220 0.27 9.81 -55.01
N LEU A 221 1.40 9.57 -55.69
CA LEU A 221 2.67 9.25 -55.03
C LEU A 221 3.11 10.37 -54.07
N GLY A 222 2.93 11.64 -54.47
CA GLY A 222 3.19 12.78 -53.61
C GLY A 222 2.33 12.78 -52.34
N LYS A 223 1.04 12.43 -52.46
CA LYS A 223 0.13 12.30 -51.31
C LYS A 223 0.59 11.21 -50.35
N ASP A 224 1.02 10.06 -50.85
CA ASP A 224 1.52 8.94 -50.02
C ASP A 224 2.84 9.27 -49.31
N ILE A 225 3.80 9.89 -50.03
CA ILE A 225 5.07 10.36 -49.43
C ILE A 225 4.78 11.40 -48.34
N LYS A 226 3.88 12.34 -48.59
CA LYS A 226 3.52 13.36 -47.58
C LYS A 226 2.92 12.71 -46.32
N ARG A 227 2.10 11.68 -46.49
CA ARG A 227 1.55 10.92 -45.36
C ARG A 227 2.64 10.18 -44.58
N LEU A 228 3.60 9.57 -45.25
CA LEU A 228 4.74 8.91 -44.59
C LEU A 228 5.61 9.92 -43.82
N GLU A 229 5.78 11.14 -44.34
CA GLU A 229 6.47 12.23 -43.65
C GLU A 229 5.77 12.60 -42.33
N ILE A 230 4.46 12.82 -42.37
CA ILE A 230 3.67 13.14 -41.17
C ILE A 230 3.75 12.02 -40.13
N ILE A 231 3.64 10.75 -40.57
CA ILE A 231 3.77 9.59 -39.69
C ILE A 231 5.17 9.57 -39.04
N THR A 232 6.22 9.74 -39.85
CA THR A 232 7.60 9.72 -39.39
C THR A 232 7.88 10.86 -38.39
N GLU A 233 7.36 12.06 -38.66
CA GLU A 233 7.47 13.20 -37.75
C GLU A 233 6.75 12.95 -36.42
N ARG A 234 5.55 12.34 -36.44
CA ARG A 234 4.82 11.95 -35.22
C ARG A 234 5.60 10.93 -34.39
N PHE A 235 6.19 9.92 -35.03
CA PHE A 235 7.00 8.91 -34.33
C PHE A 235 8.31 9.50 -33.77
N SER A 236 8.96 10.42 -34.48
CA SER A 236 10.16 11.12 -33.99
C SER A 236 9.86 11.99 -32.77
N ASN A 237 8.65 12.56 -32.72
CA ASN A 237 8.18 13.41 -31.62
C ASN A 237 7.43 12.66 -30.51
N ILE A 238 7.40 11.32 -30.53
CA ILE A 238 6.67 10.55 -29.51
C ILE A 238 7.30 10.74 -28.13
N GLY A 239 6.53 11.21 -27.15
CA GLY A 239 7.00 11.45 -25.78
C GLY A 239 7.91 12.67 -25.59
N SER A 240 8.11 13.54 -26.60
CA SER A 240 8.61 14.91 -26.38
C SER A 240 7.46 15.87 -26.09
N VAL A 241 7.78 16.99 -25.45
CA VAL A 241 6.84 18.11 -25.30
C VAL A 241 6.52 18.65 -26.70
N PRO A 242 5.24 18.79 -27.10
CA PRO A 242 4.88 19.30 -28.42
C PRO A 242 5.43 20.72 -28.65
N VAL A 243 6.09 20.93 -29.78
CA VAL A 243 6.53 22.27 -30.20
C VAL A 243 5.35 22.97 -30.83
N LEU A 244 4.92 24.10 -30.26
CA LEU A 244 3.83 24.92 -30.78
C LEU A 244 4.42 25.99 -31.72
N LYS A 245 3.84 26.11 -32.92
CA LYS A 245 4.20 27.15 -33.89
C LYS A 245 3.00 28.05 -34.13
N ALA A 246 3.25 29.31 -34.47
CA ALA A 246 2.21 30.25 -34.86
C ALA A 246 1.69 29.86 -36.24
N GLU A 247 0.53 29.21 -36.29
CA GLU A 247 -0.08 28.67 -37.50
C GLU A 247 -1.49 29.24 -37.67
N ASN A 248 -1.99 29.32 -38.91
CA ASN A 248 -3.33 29.82 -39.18
C ASN A 248 -4.39 28.83 -38.67
N LEU A 249 -5.12 29.24 -37.63
CA LEU A 249 -6.09 28.40 -36.94
C LEU A 249 -7.19 27.90 -37.86
N TYR A 250 -7.80 28.80 -38.63
CA TYR A 250 -8.89 28.46 -39.54
C TYR A 250 -8.44 27.44 -40.60
N LEU A 251 -7.25 27.64 -41.18
CA LEU A 251 -6.69 26.75 -42.19
C LEU A 251 -6.42 25.36 -41.61
N THR A 252 -5.80 25.26 -40.43
CA THR A 252 -5.54 23.97 -39.78
C THR A 252 -6.83 23.23 -39.43
N THR A 253 -7.83 23.92 -38.87
CA THR A 253 -9.13 23.30 -38.57
C THR A 253 -9.85 22.83 -39.83
N ARG A 254 -9.80 23.61 -40.91
CA ARG A 254 -10.40 23.23 -42.20
C ARG A 254 -9.73 21.99 -42.79
N ASN A 255 -8.40 21.90 -42.74
CA ASN A 255 -7.67 20.74 -43.25
C ASN A 255 -8.01 19.46 -42.46
N ALA A 256 -8.05 19.56 -41.13
CA ALA A 256 -8.42 18.43 -40.27
C ALA A 256 -9.86 17.96 -40.53
N ILE A 257 -10.80 18.89 -40.75
CA ILE A 257 -12.19 18.57 -41.10
C ILE A 257 -12.27 17.95 -42.48
N ALA A 258 -11.58 18.50 -43.48
CA ALA A 258 -11.56 17.94 -44.85
C ALA A 258 -11.01 16.50 -44.86
N TYR A 259 -10.03 16.19 -44.03
CA TYR A 259 -9.53 14.84 -43.84
C TYR A 259 -10.59 13.88 -43.25
N LEU A 260 -11.37 14.35 -42.26
CA LEU A 260 -12.46 13.56 -41.68
C LEU A 260 -13.62 13.39 -42.68
N GLU A 261 -13.99 14.43 -43.42
CA GLU A 261 -15.03 14.40 -44.46
C GLU A 261 -14.81 13.29 -45.47
N ALA A 262 -13.57 13.06 -45.88
CA ALA A 262 -13.21 12.00 -46.82
C ALA A 262 -13.47 10.57 -46.29
N ARG A 263 -13.63 10.40 -44.97
CA ARG A 263 -13.75 9.09 -44.30
C ARG A 263 -15.05 8.88 -43.53
N VAL A 264 -15.83 9.95 -43.35
CA VAL A 264 -17.11 9.92 -42.66
C VAL A 264 -18.25 9.79 -43.68
N SER A 265 -19.40 9.27 -43.25
CA SER A 265 -20.57 9.10 -44.11
C SER A 265 -20.98 10.42 -44.77
N ARG A 266 -21.33 10.38 -46.07
CA ARG A 266 -21.88 11.52 -46.84
C ARG A 266 -23.17 12.13 -46.26
N LYS A 267 -23.81 11.45 -45.29
CA LYS A 267 -24.98 11.97 -44.56
C LYS A 267 -24.61 12.99 -43.49
N VAL A 268 -23.33 13.07 -43.12
CA VAL A 268 -22.82 14.05 -42.15
C VAL A 268 -22.42 15.31 -42.91
N LYS A 269 -22.90 16.46 -42.46
CA LYS A 269 -22.52 17.78 -42.97
C LYS A 269 -21.64 18.46 -41.93
N PHE A 270 -20.47 18.92 -42.33
CA PHE A 270 -19.60 19.73 -41.48
C PHE A 270 -19.83 21.21 -41.80
N SER A 271 -19.78 22.06 -40.78
CA SER A 271 -19.76 23.51 -40.91
C SER A 271 -18.69 24.06 -39.96
N ILE A 272 -17.94 25.06 -40.41
CA ILE A 272 -16.95 25.76 -39.60
C ILE A 272 -17.47 27.17 -39.38
N GLU A 273 -17.82 27.48 -38.14
CA GLU A 273 -18.22 28.81 -37.70
C GLU A 273 -17.07 29.44 -36.92
N THR A 274 -16.68 30.67 -37.26
CA THR A 274 -15.58 31.38 -36.59
C THR A 274 -15.94 32.85 -36.42
N ASP A 275 -15.78 33.35 -35.19
CA ASP A 275 -15.85 34.77 -34.86
C ASP A 275 -14.49 35.48 -35.00
N LEU A 276 -13.43 34.70 -35.26
CA LEU A 276 -12.06 35.16 -35.42
C LEU A 276 -11.76 35.46 -36.90
N PRO A 277 -10.89 36.45 -37.18
CA PRO A 277 -10.33 36.68 -38.52
C PRO A 277 -9.72 35.40 -39.12
N LEU A 278 -9.89 35.21 -40.44
CA LEU A 278 -9.48 33.99 -41.14
C LEU A 278 -7.96 33.76 -41.18
N ASP A 279 -7.17 34.76 -40.83
CA ASP A 279 -5.71 34.74 -40.76
C ASP A 279 -5.17 34.68 -39.31
N THR A 280 -6.05 34.51 -38.32
CA THR A 280 -5.67 34.49 -36.90
C THR A 280 -4.61 33.41 -36.61
N PRO A 281 -3.40 33.79 -36.16
CA PRO A 281 -2.38 32.84 -35.78
C PRO A 281 -2.68 32.27 -34.37
N ALA A 282 -2.48 30.96 -34.20
CA ALA A 282 -2.54 30.28 -32.92
C ALA A 282 -1.30 29.41 -32.71
N CYS A 283 -0.83 29.29 -31.46
CA CYS A 283 0.26 28.40 -31.09
C CYS A 283 -0.25 26.95 -31.05
N ILE A 284 -0.14 26.25 -32.18
CA ILE A 284 -0.64 24.87 -32.34
C ILE A 284 0.45 23.95 -32.91
N ASN A 285 0.29 22.64 -32.73
CA ASN A 285 1.14 21.61 -33.33
C ASN A 285 0.34 20.87 -34.39
N VAL A 286 0.44 21.31 -35.65
CA VAL A 286 -0.35 20.79 -36.79
C VAL A 286 -0.25 19.26 -36.94
N PRO A 287 0.93 18.62 -36.81
CA PRO A 287 1.03 17.16 -36.88
C PRO A 287 0.17 16.39 -35.87
N LEU A 288 -0.30 17.00 -34.77
CA LEU A 288 -1.22 16.34 -33.84
C LEU A 288 -2.69 16.37 -34.29
N PHE A 289 -3.05 17.19 -35.29
CA PHE A 289 -4.43 17.40 -35.76
C PHE A 289 -4.73 16.77 -37.12
N ASP A 290 -3.75 16.73 -38.04
CA ASP A 290 -3.83 16.11 -39.39
C ASP A 290 -3.11 14.74 -39.42
#